data_AF-A0A292RX72-F1
#
_entry.id   AF-A0A292RX72-F1
#
_cell.length_a   1.000
_cell.length_b   1.000
_cell.length_c   1.000
_cell.angle_alpha   90.00
_cell.angle_beta   90.00
_cell.angle_gamma   90.00
#
_symmetry.space_group_name_H-M   'P 1'
#
loop_
_entity.id
_entity.type
_entity.pdbx_description
1 polymer ?
#
loop_
_entity_poly.entity_id
_entity_poly.type
_entity_poly.pdbx_seq_one_letter_code
_entity_poly.pdbx_strand_id
1 'polypeptide(L)'
;MVEGIYKEDNCSSRSEFIEKAIIFYVGYLSSNDNSQYLPNVITSTLKSIVAESDNRMSRLIFKLAVELAMTMNIIASSQDIDKMTLTKLRGECVKEVKRLNGSFSFDDAYDWQKG
;
A
#
# COMPACT_ATOMS: atom_id res chain seq x y z
N MET A 1 -11.35 33.14 -16.80
CA MET A 1 -10.98 32.15 -15.77
C MET A 1 -12.20 31.63 -15.03
N VAL A 2 -13.01 32.46 -14.36
CA VAL A 2 -14.24 32.04 -13.64
C VAL A 2 -15.35 31.49 -14.54
N GLU A 3 -15.48 32.01 -15.77
CA GLU A 3 -16.53 31.64 -16.75
C GLU A 3 -16.53 30.16 -17.18
N GLY A 4 -15.36 29.49 -17.19
CA GLY A 4 -15.28 28.06 -17.53
C GLY A 4 -15.51 27.16 -16.32
N ILE A 5 -14.91 27.54 -15.19
CA ILE A 5 -14.84 26.70 -13.98
C ILE A 5 -16.21 26.58 -13.29
N TYR A 6 -17.05 27.62 -13.32
CA TYR A 6 -18.35 27.54 -12.61
C TYR A 6 -19.31 26.50 -13.22
N LYS A 7 -19.21 26.24 -14.53
CA LYS A 7 -20.00 25.19 -15.19
C LYS A 7 -19.46 23.79 -14.86
N GLU A 8 -18.14 23.64 -14.73
CA GLU A 8 -17.50 22.40 -14.30
C GLU A 8 -17.85 22.06 -12.84
N ASP A 9 -18.00 23.08 -11.99
CA ASP A 9 -18.45 22.99 -10.59
C ASP A 9 -19.98 22.82 -10.45
N ASN A 10 -20.68 22.51 -11.55
CA ASN A 10 -22.13 22.31 -11.61
C ASN A 10 -22.94 23.47 -11.01
N CYS A 11 -22.45 24.71 -11.13
CA CYS A 11 -23.18 25.89 -10.71
C CYS A 11 -24.07 26.40 -11.85
N SER A 12 -25.31 26.74 -11.51
CA SER A 12 -26.33 27.27 -12.42
C SER A 12 -26.00 28.70 -12.85
N SER A 13 -25.22 29.44 -12.06
CA SER A 13 -24.81 30.81 -12.37
C SER A 13 -23.44 31.15 -11.77
N ARG A 14 -22.82 32.21 -12.31
CA ARG A 14 -21.58 32.78 -11.74
C ARG A 14 -21.81 33.29 -10.31
N SER A 15 -23.00 33.80 -10.02
CA SER A 15 -23.37 34.25 -8.67
C SER A 15 -23.39 33.11 -7.67
N GLU A 16 -23.93 31.93 -8.05
CA GLU A 16 -23.92 30.73 -7.21
C GLU A 16 -22.49 30.27 -6.91
N PHE A 17 -21.61 30.31 -7.89
CA PHE A 17 -20.20 29.98 -7.71
C PHE A 17 -19.47 30.96 -6.76
N ILE A 18 -19.77 32.27 -6.89
CA ILE A 18 -19.24 33.30 -5.98
C ILE A 18 -19.79 33.08 -4.56
N GLU A 19 -21.07 32.76 -4.41
CA GLU A 19 -21.70 32.48 -3.13
C GLU A 19 -21.07 31.26 -2.44
N LYS A 20 -20.86 30.15 -3.17
CA LYS A 20 -20.13 28.98 -2.67
C LYS A 20 -18.72 29.31 -2.22
N ALA A 21 -17.99 30.13 -3.00
CA ALA A 21 -16.65 30.56 -2.64
C ALA A 21 -16.63 31.43 -1.37
N ILE A 22 -17.62 32.30 -1.19
CA ILE A 22 -17.77 33.11 0.02
C ILE A 22 -18.11 32.22 1.23
N ILE A 23 -19.07 31.30 1.09
CA ILE A 23 -19.43 30.35 2.15
C ILE A 23 -18.22 29.51 2.54
N PHE A 24 -17.45 29.02 1.57
CA PHE A 24 -16.20 28.30 1.82
C PHE A 24 -15.19 29.16 2.59
N TYR A 25 -14.97 30.41 2.18
CA TYR A 25 -13.99 31.29 2.83
C TYR A 25 -14.43 31.75 4.23
N VAL A 26 -15.71 32.03 4.43
CA VAL A 26 -16.30 32.27 5.76
C VAL A 26 -16.18 31.02 6.61
N GLY A 27 -16.50 29.85 6.04
CA GLY A 27 -16.29 28.55 6.67
C GLY A 27 -14.84 28.36 7.09
N TYR A 28 -13.86 28.72 6.26
CA TYR A 28 -12.42 28.70 6.53
C TYR A 28 -11.99 29.70 7.62
N LEU A 29 -12.56 30.90 7.64
CA LEU A 29 -12.25 31.92 8.66
C LEU A 29 -12.87 31.57 10.03
N SER A 30 -14.13 31.13 10.07
CA SER A 30 -14.78 30.62 11.29
C SER A 30 -14.12 29.33 11.77
N SER A 31 -13.60 28.56 10.83
CA SER A 31 -12.71 27.45 11.06
C SER A 31 -11.40 27.87 11.72
N ASN A 32 -10.78 29.01 11.42
CA ASN A 32 -9.49 29.36 12.05
C ASN A 32 -9.54 29.49 13.59
N ASP A 33 -10.73 29.55 14.21
CA ASP A 33 -10.93 29.51 15.67
C ASP A 33 -11.08 28.08 16.25
N ASN A 34 -11.36 27.05 15.43
CA ASN A 34 -11.62 25.67 15.90
C ASN A 34 -11.33 24.52 14.88
N SER A 35 -10.70 24.81 13.74
CA SER A 35 -10.66 23.91 12.57
C SER A 35 -9.42 23.10 12.35
N GLN A 36 -8.35 23.36 13.08
CA GLN A 36 -7.24 22.42 13.05
C GLN A 36 -7.59 21.15 13.82
N TYR A 37 -8.52 21.21 14.78
CA TYR A 37 -8.87 20.07 15.62
C TYR A 37 -9.38 18.88 14.80
N LEU A 38 -10.40 19.06 13.95
CA LEU A 38 -11.00 17.95 13.22
C LEU A 38 -10.04 17.31 12.17
N PRO A 39 -9.37 18.06 11.28
CA PRO A 39 -8.35 17.52 10.37
C PRO A 39 -7.15 16.92 11.10
N ASN A 40 -6.69 17.49 12.21
CA ASN A 40 -5.57 16.93 12.99
C ASN A 40 -5.97 15.64 13.68
N VAL A 41 -7.17 15.56 14.26
CA VAL A 41 -7.70 14.33 14.85
C VAL A 41 -7.85 13.26 13.78
N ILE A 42 -8.46 13.56 12.63
CA ILE A 42 -8.58 12.61 11.51
C ILE A 42 -7.20 12.15 11.04
N THR A 43 -6.25 13.06 10.82
CA THR A 43 -4.88 12.72 10.42
C THR A 43 -4.19 11.86 11.46
N SER A 44 -4.35 12.18 12.74
CA SER A 44 -3.80 11.39 13.85
C SER A 44 -4.41 10.00 13.91
N THR A 45 -5.73 9.88 13.77
CA THR A 45 -6.43 8.60 13.74
C THR A 45 -5.98 7.75 12.54
N LEU A 46 -5.86 8.34 11.35
CA LEU A 46 -5.34 7.64 10.17
C LEU A 46 -3.90 7.16 10.38
N LYS A 47 -3.02 8.00 10.96
CA LYS A 47 -1.65 7.59 11.34
C LYS A 47 -1.66 6.43 12.33
N SER A 48 -2.54 6.47 13.33
CA SER A 48 -2.68 5.38 14.30
C SER A 48 -3.16 4.08 13.67
N ILE A 49 -4.14 4.14 12.77
CA ILE A 49 -4.64 2.96 12.03
C ILE A 49 -3.53 2.34 11.18
N VAL A 50 -2.79 3.16 10.43
CA VAL A 50 -1.66 2.68 9.61
C VAL A 50 -0.59 2.06 10.51
N ALA A 51 -0.22 2.73 11.61
CA ALA A 51 0.77 2.20 12.54
C ALA A 51 0.32 0.87 13.19
N GLU A 52 -0.97 0.74 13.55
CA GLU A 52 -1.50 -0.52 14.09
C GLU A 52 -1.49 -1.63 13.03
N SER A 53 -1.87 -1.31 11.80
CA SER A 53 -1.82 -2.22 10.66
C SER A 53 -0.39 -2.71 10.39
N ASP A 54 0.58 -1.80 10.34
CA ASP A 54 2.00 -2.14 10.15
C ASP A 54 2.51 -3.03 11.28
N ASN A 55 2.20 -2.69 12.54
CA ASN A 55 2.56 -3.51 13.70
C ASN A 55 1.96 -4.92 13.63
N ARG A 56 0.69 -5.04 13.23
CA ARG A 56 0.04 -6.34 13.04
C ARG A 56 0.70 -7.12 11.91
N MET A 57 0.98 -6.47 10.79
CA MET A 57 1.65 -7.07 9.64
C MET A 57 3.06 -7.54 9.99
N SER A 58 3.87 -6.74 10.68
CA SER A 58 5.21 -7.13 11.14
C SER A 58 5.18 -8.37 12.03
N ARG A 59 4.21 -8.47 12.97
CA ARG A 59 4.05 -9.66 13.81
C ARG A 59 3.69 -10.91 12.99
N LEU A 60 2.82 -10.78 11.99
CA LEU A 60 2.43 -11.89 11.12
C LEU A 60 3.60 -12.33 10.22
N ILE A 61 4.31 -11.37 9.62
CA ILE A 61 5.52 -11.64 8.82
C ILE A 61 6.58 -12.33 9.67
N PHE A 62 6.77 -11.91 10.92
CA PHE A 62 7.71 -12.56 11.82
C PHE A 62 7.34 -14.03 12.08
N LYS A 63 6.08 -14.32 12.41
CA LYS A 63 5.62 -15.70 12.60
C LYS A 63 5.81 -16.54 11.33
N LEU A 64 5.45 -15.99 10.17
CA LEU A 64 5.65 -16.65 8.89
C LEU A 64 7.14 -16.90 8.59
N ALA A 65 8.02 -15.94 8.93
CA ALA A 65 9.46 -16.08 8.75
C ALA A 65 10.04 -17.20 9.63
N VAL A 66 9.53 -17.36 10.86
CA VAL A 66 9.91 -18.48 11.74
C VAL A 66 9.52 -19.82 11.12
N GLU A 67 8.26 -19.97 10.71
CA GLU A 67 7.78 -21.22 10.08
C GLU A 67 8.53 -21.51 8.76
N LEU A 68 8.80 -20.49 7.96
CA LEU A 68 9.56 -20.62 6.71
C LEU A 68 11.02 -21.01 7.00
N ALA A 69 11.65 -20.44 8.03
CA ALA A 69 13.01 -20.80 8.43
C ALA A 69 13.08 -22.26 8.91
N MET A 70 12.12 -22.71 9.72
CA MET A 70 12.02 -24.11 10.13
C MET A 70 11.86 -25.04 8.92
N THR A 71 10.95 -24.70 8.01
CA THR A 71 10.73 -25.44 6.76
C THR A 71 12.01 -25.52 5.92
N MET A 72 12.71 -24.39 5.73
CA MET A 72 13.97 -24.35 4.98
C MET A 72 15.04 -25.25 5.60
N ASN A 73 15.17 -25.28 6.93
CA ASN A 73 16.14 -26.15 7.62
C ASN A 73 15.80 -27.63 7.47
N ILE A 74 14.51 -28.00 7.57
CA ILE A 74 14.05 -29.38 7.37
C ILE A 74 14.32 -29.84 5.93
N ILE A 75 13.99 -28.99 4.94
CA ILE A 75 14.23 -29.31 3.52
C ILE A 75 15.74 -29.40 3.24
N ALA A 76 16.55 -28.45 3.72
CA ALA A 76 18.01 -28.50 3.54
C ALA A 76 18.65 -29.72 4.22
N SER A 77 18.09 -30.20 5.33
CA SER A 77 18.56 -31.43 5.98
C SER A 77 18.09 -32.72 5.28
N SER A 78 17.03 -32.67 4.47
CA SER A 78 16.45 -33.85 3.83
C SER A 78 16.83 -33.99 2.35
N GLN A 79 17.21 -32.90 1.70
CA GLN A 79 17.59 -32.85 0.29
C GLN A 79 19.07 -32.52 0.16
N ASP A 80 19.80 -33.34 -0.59
CA ASP A 80 21.21 -33.07 -0.91
C ASP A 80 21.29 -32.14 -2.13
N ILE A 81 21.11 -30.84 -1.89
CA ILE A 81 21.20 -29.78 -2.90
C ILE A 81 22.49 -29.03 -2.71
N ASP A 82 23.32 -28.96 -3.76
CA ASP A 82 24.57 -28.20 -3.71
C ASP A 82 24.31 -26.68 -3.64
N LYS A 83 25.24 -25.97 -3.00
CA LYS A 83 25.12 -24.53 -2.75
C LYS A 83 25.05 -23.69 -4.03
N MET A 84 25.67 -24.14 -5.12
CA MET A 84 25.68 -23.42 -6.40
C MET A 84 24.31 -23.53 -7.08
N THR A 85 23.69 -24.71 -7.08
CA THR A 85 22.31 -24.91 -7.56
C THR A 85 21.33 -24.06 -6.76
N LEU A 86 21.44 -24.03 -5.43
CA LEU A 86 20.58 -23.20 -4.58
C LEU A 86 20.73 -21.69 -4.87
N THR A 87 21.97 -21.24 -5.11
CA THR A 87 22.25 -19.83 -5.42
C THR A 87 21.66 -19.45 -6.78
N LYS A 88 21.79 -20.33 -7.78
CA LYS A 88 21.19 -20.14 -9.10
C LYS A 88 19.66 -20.07 -9.00
N LEU A 89 19.03 -21.03 -8.31
CA LEU A 89 17.58 -21.06 -8.10
C LEU A 89 17.09 -19.77 -7.44
N ARG A 90 17.77 -19.28 -6.39
CA ARG A 90 17.43 -18.01 -5.75
C ARG A 90 17.48 -16.84 -6.73
N GLY A 91 18.51 -16.77 -7.57
CA GLY A 91 18.64 -15.72 -8.59
C GLY A 91 17.48 -15.73 -9.59
N GLU A 92 17.09 -16.92 -10.07
CA GLU A 92 15.97 -17.07 -10.99
C GLU A 92 14.62 -16.74 -10.33
N CYS A 93 14.35 -17.22 -9.11
CA CYS A 93 13.13 -16.86 -8.38
C CYS A 93 13.01 -15.35 -8.17
N VAL A 94 14.12 -14.65 -7.85
CA VAL A 94 14.11 -13.18 -7.72
C VAL A 94 13.77 -12.50 -9.05
N LYS A 95 14.28 -12.99 -10.18
CA LYS A 95 13.95 -12.45 -11.50
C LYS A 95 12.47 -12.65 -11.82
N GLU A 96 11.94 -13.84 -11.57
CA GLU A 96 10.54 -14.15 -11.86
C GLU A 96 9.57 -13.37 -10.98
N VAL A 97 9.83 -13.26 -9.68
CA VAL A 97 9.03 -12.44 -8.77
C VAL A 97 9.04 -10.97 -9.22
N LYS A 98 10.18 -10.45 -9.68
CA LYS A 98 10.26 -9.09 -10.25
C LYS A 98 9.48 -8.98 -11.56
N ARG A 99 9.61 -9.96 -12.46
CA ARG A 99 8.91 -9.99 -13.76
C ARG A 99 7.40 -10.03 -13.58
N LEU A 100 6.92 -10.75 -12.57
CA LEU A 100 5.50 -10.97 -12.27
C LEU A 100 4.93 -10.02 -11.19
N ASN A 101 5.67 -8.98 -10.80
CA ASN A 101 5.24 -8.01 -9.77
C ASN A 101 4.77 -8.64 -8.45
N GLY A 102 5.44 -9.71 -8.01
CA GLY A 102 5.08 -10.42 -6.78
C GLY A 102 4.07 -11.56 -6.94
N SER A 103 3.42 -11.70 -8.10
CA SER A 103 2.47 -12.77 -8.39
C SER A 103 3.16 -14.02 -8.97
N PHE A 104 3.94 -14.70 -8.14
CA PHE A 104 4.56 -15.99 -8.50
C PHE A 104 3.75 -17.14 -7.88
N SER A 105 3.14 -17.95 -8.72
CA SER A 105 2.30 -19.07 -8.32
C SER A 105 3.08 -20.40 -8.26
N PHE A 106 2.43 -21.43 -7.73
CA PHE A 106 3.01 -22.77 -7.77
C PHE A 106 3.08 -23.34 -9.19
N ASP A 107 2.11 -23.00 -10.05
CA ASP A 107 2.12 -23.42 -11.45
C ASP A 107 3.32 -22.82 -12.19
N ASP A 108 3.64 -21.54 -11.93
CA ASP A 108 4.86 -20.90 -12.46
C ASP A 108 6.13 -21.63 -12.01
N ALA A 109 6.17 -22.08 -10.75
CA ALA A 109 7.30 -22.87 -10.24
C ALA A 109 7.35 -24.27 -10.85
N TYR A 110 6.20 -24.91 -11.07
CA TYR A 110 6.09 -26.24 -11.66
C TYR A 110 6.57 -26.23 -13.12
N ASP A 111 6.04 -25.30 -13.92
CA ASP A 111 6.41 -25.15 -15.33
C ASP A 111 7.92 -24.89 -15.46
N TRP A 112 8.48 -24.05 -14.58
CA TRP A 112 9.93 -23.81 -14.55
C TRP A 112 10.76 -25.07 -14.29
N GLN A 113 10.34 -25.95 -13.38
CA GLN A 113 11.06 -27.20 -13.08
C GLN A 113 11.00 -28.21 -14.23
N LYS A 114 10.04 -28.06 -15.14
CA LYS A 114 9.84 -28.97 -16.28
C LYS A 114 10.59 -28.56 -17.54
N GLY A 115 11.09 -27.32 -17.60
CA GLY A 115 11.89 -26.79 -18.72
C GLY A 115 11.03 -26.11 -19.76
#